data_AF-A0A5K6CRM9-F1
#
_entry.id   AF-A0A5K6CRM9-F1
#
_cell.length_a   1.000
_cell.length_b   1.000
_cell.length_c   1.000
_cell.angle_alpha   90.00
_cell.angle_beta   90.00
_cell.angle_gamma   90.00
#
_symmetry.space_group_name_H-M   'P 1'
#
loop_
_entity.id
_entity.type
_entity.pdbx_description
1 polymer ?
#
loop_
_entity_poly.entity_id
_entity_poly.type
_entity_poly.pdbx_seq_one_letter_code
_entity_poly.pdbx_strand_id
1 'polypeptide(L)'
;MAIQLLDAARNEIPVKFTQFSGGERHVQIDETTLGSLSGKVVVRAKMASSHDVMDYLLLENILLTQGLTIDLEVPYFPYARQDRICAVGQAFSLDVMTKLLNINADKKAGKQGKVTVWDCHSEVTTALLAANTSFSEVVNISSVDIIAKSEALSTLLKDEKTVLVCPDKGAKARTQMVADAFNSKRKQPITIVQCDKKRDPVTGKILGTHVHATDLSGLTAVITDDICDGGATFIGIAKELRRLNCHKVVLYVTHGIFSKGIEVFDGLLDQLFTSDSFSQQPSDKISVIAFAAE
;
A
#
# COMPACT_ATOMS: atom_id res chain seq x y z
N MET A 1 -4.19 -13.29 -8.78
CA MET A 1 -5.51 -13.51 -8.15
C MET A 1 -5.63 -12.57 -6.96
N ALA A 2 -6.84 -12.11 -6.61
CA ALA A 2 -7.03 -11.14 -5.52
C ALA A 2 -6.76 -11.78 -4.14
N ILE A 3 -7.30 -12.98 -3.91
CA ILE A 3 -7.08 -13.77 -2.69
C ILE A 3 -6.26 -15.01 -3.03
N GLN A 4 -5.23 -15.28 -2.25
CA GLN A 4 -4.39 -16.48 -2.36
C GLN A 4 -4.31 -17.16 -1.01
N LEU A 5 -4.50 -18.49 -0.99
CA LEU A 5 -4.24 -19.32 0.17
C LEU A 5 -2.87 -19.97 0.00
N LEU A 6 -2.04 -19.88 1.03
CA LEU A 6 -0.69 -20.42 1.03
C LEU A 6 -0.50 -21.35 2.24
N ASP A 7 0.29 -22.40 2.07
CA ASP A 7 0.73 -23.24 3.18
C ASP A 7 1.82 -22.53 4.02
N ALA A 8 2.31 -23.19 5.07
CA ALA A 8 3.37 -22.65 5.92
C ALA A 8 4.71 -22.42 5.17
N ALA A 9 4.95 -23.13 4.06
CA ALA A 9 6.10 -22.96 3.18
C ALA A 9 5.84 -21.95 2.05
N ARG A 10 4.68 -21.28 2.06
CA ARG A 10 4.20 -20.31 1.08
C ARG A 10 3.94 -20.88 -0.32
N ASN A 11 3.71 -22.19 -0.44
CA ASN A 11 3.22 -22.77 -1.68
C ASN A 11 1.72 -22.44 -1.83
N GLU A 12 1.31 -22.13 -3.05
CA GLU A 12 -0.08 -21.79 -3.35
C GLU A 12 -0.97 -23.02 -3.26
N ILE A 13 -2.05 -22.90 -2.48
CA ILE A 13 -3.09 -23.91 -2.33
C ILE A 13 -4.24 -23.51 -3.25
N PRO A 14 -4.68 -24.39 -4.17
CA PRO A 14 -5.79 -24.08 -5.05
C PRO A 14 -7.09 -23.81 -4.29
N VAL A 15 -7.71 -22.66 -4.58
CA VAL A 15 -9.04 -22.29 -4.08
C VAL A 15 -9.89 -21.87 -5.26
N LYS A 16 -11.11 -22.39 -5.32
CA LYS A 16 -12.08 -22.05 -6.36
C LYS A 16 -12.97 -20.91 -5.89
N PHE A 17 -12.85 -19.77 -6.54
CA PHE A 17 -13.72 -18.60 -6.35
C PHE A 17 -14.71 -18.51 -7.51
N THR A 18 -16.00 -18.46 -7.19
CA THR A 18 -17.09 -18.39 -8.18
C THR A 18 -18.12 -17.35 -7.78
N GLN A 19 -18.87 -16.86 -8.77
CA GLN A 19 -20.00 -15.97 -8.57
C GLN A 19 -21.24 -16.61 -9.17
N PHE A 20 -22.29 -16.77 -8.38
CA PHE A 20 -23.59 -17.17 -8.90
C PHE A 20 -24.19 -16.04 -9.74
N SER A 21 -25.14 -16.37 -10.63
CA SER A 21 -25.78 -15.38 -11.51
C SER A 21 -26.48 -14.24 -10.75
N GLY A 22 -26.88 -14.47 -9.48
CA GLY A 22 -27.45 -13.45 -8.60
C GLY A 22 -26.42 -12.51 -7.96
N GLY A 23 -25.12 -12.73 -8.19
CA GLY A 23 -24.02 -11.90 -7.68
C GLY A 23 -23.36 -12.44 -6.40
N GLU A 24 -23.93 -13.47 -5.77
CA GLU A 24 -23.40 -14.09 -4.56
C GLU A 24 -22.05 -14.77 -4.79
N ARG A 25 -21.10 -14.54 -3.88
CA ARG A 25 -19.78 -15.15 -3.91
C ARG A 25 -19.83 -16.56 -3.32
N HIS A 26 -19.11 -17.50 -3.94
CA HIS A 26 -18.98 -18.87 -3.48
C HIS A 26 -17.53 -19.31 -3.56
N VAL A 27 -17.01 -19.78 -2.42
CA VAL A 27 -15.62 -20.20 -2.25
C VAL A 27 -15.59 -21.68 -1.88
N GLN A 28 -14.72 -22.44 -2.55
CA GLN A 28 -14.57 -23.87 -2.31
C GLN A 28 -13.09 -24.28 -2.37
N ILE A 29 -12.69 -25.11 -1.40
CA ILE A 29 -11.44 -25.88 -1.44
C ILE A 29 -11.83 -27.34 -1.69
N ASP A 30 -11.09 -28.03 -2.56
CA ASP A 30 -11.32 -29.47 -2.80
C ASP A 30 -11.19 -30.28 -1.50
N GLU A 31 -11.98 -31.33 -1.35
CA GLU A 31 -12.01 -32.17 -0.14
C GLU A 31 -10.64 -32.75 0.21
N THR A 32 -9.90 -33.25 -0.78
CA THR A 32 -8.58 -33.85 -0.59
C THR A 32 -7.59 -32.79 -0.12
N THR A 33 -7.63 -31.62 -0.75
CA THR A 33 -6.78 -30.48 -0.38
C THR A 33 -7.11 -30.02 1.04
N LEU A 34 -8.38 -29.75 1.34
CA LEU A 34 -8.82 -29.27 2.66
C LEU A 34 -8.47 -30.27 3.78
N GLY A 35 -8.67 -31.57 3.53
CA GLY A 35 -8.33 -32.63 4.48
C GLY A 35 -6.83 -32.77 4.75
N SER A 36 -5.98 -32.32 3.83
CA SER A 36 -4.52 -32.30 4.00
C SER A 36 -4.01 -31.08 4.78
N LEU A 37 -4.81 -30.02 4.89
CA LEU A 37 -4.41 -28.81 5.61
C LEU A 37 -4.44 -29.05 7.12
N SER A 38 -3.34 -28.68 7.78
CA SER A 38 -3.23 -28.70 9.23
C SER A 38 -2.32 -27.57 9.72
N GLY A 39 -2.51 -27.14 10.97
CA GLY A 39 -1.66 -26.12 11.58
C GLY A 39 -1.95 -24.71 11.08
N LYS A 40 -0.95 -24.04 10.51
CA LYS A 40 -0.98 -22.63 10.10
C LYS A 40 -0.98 -22.48 8.59
N VAL A 41 -1.81 -21.57 8.09
CA VAL A 41 -1.87 -21.13 6.70
C VAL A 41 -1.71 -19.62 6.61
N VAL A 42 -1.30 -19.13 5.45
CA VAL A 42 -1.23 -17.70 5.15
C VAL A 42 -2.26 -17.36 4.08
N VAL A 43 -3.09 -16.37 4.32
CA VAL A 43 -3.98 -15.81 3.30
C VAL A 43 -3.43 -14.46 2.86
N ARG A 44 -3.03 -14.35 1.60
CA ARG A 44 -2.64 -13.08 0.99
C ARG A 44 -3.82 -12.49 0.25
N ALA A 45 -4.30 -11.34 0.70
CA ALA A 45 -5.55 -10.71 0.26
C ALA A 45 -5.30 -9.31 -0.32
N LYS A 46 -5.14 -9.21 -1.65
CA LYS A 46 -5.09 -7.96 -2.41
C LYS A 46 -6.52 -7.47 -2.72
N MET A 47 -7.26 -7.08 -1.67
CA MET A 47 -8.67 -6.71 -1.76
C MET A 47 -8.86 -5.34 -2.43
N ALA A 48 -9.48 -5.31 -3.61
CA ALA A 48 -9.75 -4.10 -4.36
C ALA A 48 -11.25 -3.81 -4.51
N SER A 49 -12.12 -4.74 -4.12
CA SER A 49 -13.57 -4.65 -4.26
C SER A 49 -14.30 -5.29 -3.08
N SER A 50 -15.61 -5.02 -2.95
CA SER A 50 -16.47 -5.71 -1.98
C SER A 50 -16.56 -7.22 -2.25
N HIS A 51 -16.41 -7.66 -3.50
CA HIS A 51 -16.34 -9.09 -3.83
C HIS A 51 -15.10 -9.74 -3.20
N ASP A 52 -13.94 -9.09 -3.26
CA ASP A 52 -12.70 -9.63 -2.68
C ASP A 52 -12.79 -9.72 -1.15
N VAL A 53 -13.44 -8.74 -0.52
CA VAL A 53 -13.72 -8.77 0.92
C VAL A 53 -14.59 -9.99 1.25
N MET A 54 -15.67 -10.20 0.50
CA MET A 54 -16.55 -11.36 0.71
C MET A 54 -15.83 -12.69 0.45
N ASP A 55 -15.01 -12.77 -0.59
CA ASP A 55 -14.20 -13.96 -0.90
C ASP A 55 -13.23 -14.30 0.25
N TYR A 56 -12.57 -13.29 0.83
CA TYR A 56 -11.74 -13.47 2.01
C TYR A 56 -12.55 -13.97 3.22
N LEU A 57 -13.67 -13.32 3.54
CA LEU A 57 -14.49 -13.71 4.71
C LEU A 57 -15.04 -15.13 4.59
N LEU A 58 -15.43 -15.56 3.38
CA LEU A 58 -15.88 -16.92 3.11
C LEU A 58 -14.72 -17.93 3.19
N LEU A 59 -13.55 -17.59 2.66
CA LEU A 59 -12.36 -18.42 2.78
C LEU A 59 -11.94 -18.59 4.25
N GLU A 60 -11.85 -17.50 5.00
CA GLU A 60 -11.54 -17.51 6.43
C GLU A 60 -12.53 -18.39 7.20
N ASN A 61 -13.83 -18.29 6.87
CA ASN A 61 -14.87 -19.10 7.47
C ASN A 61 -14.63 -20.61 7.30
N ILE A 62 -14.21 -21.05 6.10
CA ILE A 62 -13.85 -22.44 5.81
C ILE A 62 -12.63 -22.87 6.65
N LEU A 63 -11.57 -22.06 6.63
CA LEU A 63 -10.30 -22.37 7.30
C LEU A 63 -10.44 -22.43 8.82
N LEU A 64 -11.21 -21.52 9.43
CA LEU A 64 -11.52 -21.52 10.86
C LEU A 64 -12.38 -22.73 11.25
N THR A 65 -13.34 -23.11 10.41
CA THR A 65 -14.13 -24.33 10.63
C THR A 65 -13.25 -25.59 10.60
N GLN A 66 -12.22 -25.63 9.76
CA GLN A 66 -11.19 -26.68 9.74
C GLN A 66 -10.23 -26.61 10.95
N GLY A 67 -10.31 -25.57 11.78
CA GLY A 67 -9.46 -25.40 12.96
C GLY A 67 -8.04 -24.91 12.66
N LEU A 68 -7.81 -24.38 11.47
CA LEU A 68 -6.53 -23.83 11.05
C LEU A 68 -6.26 -22.48 11.71
N THR A 69 -4.99 -22.19 11.98
CA THR A 69 -4.53 -20.86 12.36
C THR A 69 -4.24 -20.07 11.10
N ILE A 70 -4.72 -18.83 11.02
CA ILE A 70 -4.68 -18.01 9.81
C ILE A 70 -3.83 -16.78 10.06
N ASP A 71 -2.73 -16.67 9.34
CA ASP A 71 -2.03 -15.39 9.17
C ASP A 71 -2.60 -14.68 7.95
N LEU A 72 -2.97 -13.42 8.10
CA LEU A 72 -3.53 -12.60 7.04
C LEU A 72 -2.48 -11.59 6.58
N GLU A 73 -2.16 -11.58 5.29
CA GLU A 73 -1.37 -10.53 4.66
C GLU A 73 -2.29 -9.71 3.75
N VAL A 74 -2.48 -8.43 4.06
CA VAL A 74 -3.27 -7.47 3.27
C VAL A 74 -2.33 -6.39 2.75
N PRO A 75 -1.71 -6.56 1.55
CA PRO A 75 -0.72 -5.62 1.05
C PRO A 75 -1.22 -4.16 1.01
N TYR A 76 -2.45 -3.93 0.58
CA TYR A 76 -3.12 -2.63 0.71
C TYR A 76 -4.42 -2.79 1.49
N PHE A 77 -4.53 -2.14 2.64
CA PHE A 77 -5.73 -2.24 3.47
C PHE A 77 -6.90 -1.45 2.84
N PRO A 78 -8.03 -2.09 2.52
CA PRO A 78 -9.15 -1.41 1.90
C PRO A 78 -9.74 -0.35 2.84
N TYR A 79 -10.26 0.75 2.26
CA TYR A 79 -10.81 1.90 2.99
C TYR A 79 -9.81 2.67 3.88
N ALA A 80 -8.50 2.41 3.80
CA ALA A 80 -7.48 3.10 4.61
C ALA A 80 -7.47 4.64 4.48
N ARG A 81 -7.94 5.19 3.35
CA ARG A 81 -8.08 6.65 3.13
C ARG A 81 -9.28 7.27 3.86
N GLN A 82 -10.17 6.46 4.42
CA GLN A 82 -11.39 6.87 5.12
C GLN A 82 -11.22 6.61 6.63
N ASP A 83 -10.11 7.13 7.17
CA ASP A 83 -9.61 6.91 8.53
C ASP A 83 -10.17 7.89 9.57
N ARG A 84 -11.05 8.80 9.16
CA ARG A 84 -11.78 9.76 9.99
C ARG A 84 -13.02 10.27 9.27
N ILE A 85 -13.98 10.77 10.04
CA ILE A 85 -15.16 11.46 9.51
C ILE A 85 -14.77 12.91 9.20
N CYS A 86 -14.76 13.30 7.93
CA CYS A 86 -14.37 14.66 7.50
C CYS A 86 -15.57 15.60 7.34
N ALA A 87 -16.79 15.08 7.26
CA ALA A 87 -18.03 15.84 7.14
C ALA A 87 -19.21 15.10 7.76
N VAL A 88 -20.23 15.86 8.19
CA VAL A 88 -21.48 15.31 8.73
C VAL A 88 -22.12 14.36 7.72
N GLY A 89 -22.54 13.19 8.20
CA GLY A 89 -23.18 12.15 7.39
C GLY A 89 -22.23 11.19 6.68
N GLN A 90 -20.90 11.36 6.79
CA GLN A 90 -19.94 10.38 6.28
C GLN A 90 -19.81 9.19 7.24
N ALA A 91 -19.67 7.98 6.67
CA ALA A 91 -19.35 6.79 7.43
C ALA A 91 -17.86 6.76 7.84
N PHE A 92 -17.56 6.16 8.99
CA PHE A 92 -16.20 5.80 9.36
C PHE A 92 -15.85 4.44 8.77
N SER A 93 -15.60 4.40 7.46
CA SER A 93 -15.50 3.14 6.70
C SER A 93 -14.33 2.26 7.12
N LEU A 94 -13.19 2.82 7.56
CA LEU A 94 -12.06 2.03 8.06
C LEU A 94 -12.43 1.25 9.34
N ASP A 95 -13.18 1.86 10.25
CA ASP A 95 -13.70 1.19 11.46
C ASP A 95 -14.69 0.07 11.10
N VAL A 96 -15.61 0.32 10.17
CA VAL A 96 -16.52 -0.72 9.66
C VAL A 96 -15.74 -1.88 9.03
N MET A 97 -14.76 -1.59 8.18
CA MET A 97 -13.96 -2.60 7.49
C MET A 97 -13.18 -3.49 8.47
N THR A 98 -12.55 -2.90 9.49
CA THR A 98 -11.82 -3.67 10.51
C THR A 98 -12.75 -4.55 11.35
N LYS A 99 -13.96 -4.08 11.68
CA LYS A 99 -14.99 -4.91 12.34
C LYS A 99 -15.50 -6.05 11.47
N LEU A 100 -15.64 -5.83 10.16
CA LEU A 100 -16.01 -6.89 9.21
C LEU A 100 -15.00 -8.03 9.20
N LEU A 101 -13.69 -7.73 9.27
CA LEU A 101 -12.64 -8.76 9.34
C LEU A 101 -12.74 -9.64 10.60
N ASN A 102 -13.43 -9.20 11.65
CA ASN A 102 -13.59 -9.97 12.87
C ASN A 102 -14.87 -10.83 12.91
N ILE A 103 -15.72 -10.77 11.89
CA ILE A 103 -17.07 -11.37 11.94
C ILE A 103 -17.07 -12.89 12.12
N ASN A 104 -16.00 -13.58 11.75
CA ASN A 104 -15.86 -15.03 11.91
C ASN A 104 -15.14 -15.45 13.22
N ALA A 105 -14.63 -14.51 14.01
CA ALA A 105 -13.71 -14.80 15.12
C ALA A 105 -14.32 -15.73 16.20
N ASP A 106 -15.63 -15.61 16.44
CA ASP A 106 -16.36 -16.42 17.42
C ASP A 106 -16.38 -17.92 17.09
N LYS A 107 -16.12 -18.31 15.84
CA LYS A 107 -16.10 -19.72 15.45
C LYS A 107 -15.01 -20.52 16.16
N LYS A 108 -13.83 -19.93 16.28
CA LYS A 108 -12.65 -20.52 16.92
C LYS A 108 -11.74 -19.42 17.47
N ALA A 109 -11.99 -19.03 18.71
CA ALA A 109 -11.15 -18.08 19.42
C ALA A 109 -9.66 -18.50 19.36
N GLY A 110 -8.78 -17.52 19.13
CA GLY A 110 -7.33 -17.71 19.09
C GLY A 110 -6.77 -18.35 17.82
N LYS A 111 -7.58 -18.46 16.74
CA LYS A 111 -7.12 -18.97 15.44
C LYS A 111 -6.79 -17.89 14.41
N GLN A 112 -7.12 -16.64 14.69
CA GLN A 112 -6.58 -15.49 13.96
C GLN A 112 -5.17 -15.20 14.50
N GLY A 113 -4.15 -15.51 13.69
CA GLY A 113 -2.74 -15.35 14.04
C GLY A 113 -2.28 -13.91 13.83
N LYS A 114 -1.32 -13.71 12.92
CA LYS A 114 -0.79 -12.38 12.59
C LYS A 114 -1.57 -11.73 11.45
N VAL A 115 -1.93 -10.46 11.57
CA VAL A 115 -2.33 -9.63 10.42
C VAL A 115 -1.19 -8.69 10.02
N THR A 116 -0.79 -8.74 8.76
CA THR A 116 0.27 -7.91 8.18
C THR A 116 -0.29 -7.01 7.10
N VAL A 117 -0.04 -5.72 7.23
CA VAL A 117 -0.41 -4.66 6.28
C VAL A 117 0.86 -3.95 5.81
N TRP A 118 0.87 -3.38 4.61
CA TRP A 118 2.02 -2.64 4.11
C TRP A 118 1.73 -1.14 4.07
N ASP A 119 2.69 -0.34 4.55
CA ASP A 119 2.72 1.13 4.54
C ASP A 119 1.34 1.79 4.70
N CYS A 120 0.63 1.44 5.78
CA CYS A 120 -0.71 1.96 6.05
C CYS A 120 -0.81 3.48 5.83
N HIS A 121 -1.94 3.91 5.25
CA HIS A 121 -2.23 5.32 5.01
C HIS A 121 -2.08 6.17 6.28
N SER A 122 -2.51 5.62 7.41
CA SER A 122 -2.33 6.19 8.74
C SER A 122 -2.28 5.11 9.83
N GLU A 123 -1.71 5.48 10.98
CA GLU A 123 -1.64 4.65 12.19
C GLU A 123 -3.02 4.25 12.73
N VAL A 124 -4.09 4.94 12.30
CA VAL A 124 -5.47 4.58 12.65
C VAL A 124 -5.80 3.17 12.17
N THR A 125 -5.25 2.73 11.04
CA THR A 125 -5.48 1.38 10.51
C THR A 125 -4.98 0.31 11.48
N THR A 126 -3.74 0.43 11.97
CA THR A 126 -3.19 -0.55 12.90
C THR A 126 -3.84 -0.48 14.27
N ALA A 127 -4.17 0.72 14.75
CA ALA A 127 -4.89 0.89 16.01
C ALA A 127 -6.28 0.23 15.97
N LEU A 128 -7.04 0.41 14.89
CA LEU A 128 -8.35 -0.22 14.73
C LEU A 128 -8.26 -1.71 14.50
N LEU A 129 -7.25 -2.21 13.77
CA LEU A 129 -7.01 -3.66 13.67
C LEU A 129 -6.76 -4.26 15.05
N ALA A 130 -5.92 -3.64 15.87
CA ALA A 130 -5.63 -4.12 17.22
C ALA A 130 -6.86 -4.04 18.14
N ALA A 131 -7.74 -3.05 17.95
CA ALA A 131 -8.92 -2.84 18.79
C ALA A 131 -10.14 -3.69 18.37
N ASN A 132 -10.36 -3.88 17.07
CA ASN A 132 -11.58 -4.46 16.53
C ASN A 132 -11.44 -5.94 16.13
N THR A 133 -10.22 -6.48 16.06
CA THR A 133 -9.98 -7.86 15.59
C THR A 133 -9.35 -8.75 16.65
N SER A 134 -9.49 -10.06 16.47
CA SER A 134 -8.91 -11.07 17.37
C SER A 134 -7.56 -11.62 16.87
N PHE A 135 -6.92 -10.95 15.90
CA PHE A 135 -5.56 -11.28 15.48
C PHE A 135 -4.60 -11.09 16.66
N SER A 136 -3.74 -12.09 16.91
CA SER A 136 -2.77 -12.06 18.00
C SER A 136 -1.69 -10.98 17.83
N GLU A 137 -1.45 -10.54 16.60
CA GLU A 137 -0.42 -9.54 16.28
C GLU A 137 -0.85 -8.71 15.06
N VAL A 138 -0.59 -7.38 15.12
CA VAL A 138 -0.80 -6.46 14.01
C VAL A 138 0.54 -5.88 13.58
N VAL A 139 0.95 -6.15 12.35
CA VAL A 139 2.23 -5.71 11.79
C VAL A 139 1.99 -4.77 10.62
N ASN A 140 2.61 -3.59 10.66
CA ASN A 140 2.69 -2.68 9.52
C ASN A 140 4.11 -2.68 8.97
N ILE A 141 4.28 -3.19 7.76
CA ILE A 141 5.55 -3.14 7.03
C ILE A 141 5.82 -1.69 6.63
N SER A 142 6.99 -1.16 6.97
CA SER A 142 7.33 0.21 6.63
C SER A 142 7.65 0.36 5.13
N SER A 143 7.46 1.56 4.58
CA SER A 143 7.93 1.88 3.23
C SER A 143 9.44 1.66 3.06
N VAL A 144 10.24 1.85 4.12
CA VAL A 144 11.69 1.61 4.11
C VAL A 144 12.01 0.15 3.83
N ASP A 145 11.30 -0.78 4.46
CA ASP A 145 11.51 -2.22 4.28
C ASP A 145 11.17 -2.65 2.84
N ILE A 146 10.15 -2.03 2.25
CA ILE A 146 9.75 -2.26 0.86
C ILE A 146 10.78 -1.69 -0.10
N ILE A 147 11.21 -0.44 0.10
CA ILE A 147 12.26 0.22 -0.68
C ILE A 147 13.56 -0.60 -0.66
N ALA A 148 13.90 -1.22 0.48
CA ALA A 148 15.10 -2.01 0.63
C ALA A 148 15.14 -3.25 -0.29
N LYS A 149 13.98 -3.74 -0.77
CA LYS A 149 13.91 -4.81 -1.78
C LYS A 149 14.13 -4.33 -3.22
N SER A 150 14.28 -3.01 -3.43
CA SER A 150 14.67 -2.43 -4.73
C SER A 150 16.09 -1.87 -4.67
N GLU A 151 17.04 -2.57 -5.30
CA GLU A 151 18.43 -2.11 -5.39
C GLU A 151 18.54 -0.79 -6.16
N ALA A 152 17.77 -0.65 -7.25
CA ALA A 152 17.78 0.57 -8.07
C ALA A 152 17.33 1.80 -7.26
N LEU A 153 16.18 1.71 -6.57
CA LEU A 153 15.70 2.82 -5.74
C LEU A 153 16.62 3.07 -4.53
N SER A 154 17.10 2.00 -3.90
CA SER A 154 18.06 2.11 -2.79
C SER A 154 19.36 2.78 -3.22
N THR A 155 19.83 2.55 -4.44
CA THR A 155 21.02 3.20 -5.00
C THR A 155 20.80 4.68 -5.23
N LEU A 156 19.64 5.05 -5.81
CA LEU A 156 19.26 6.45 -5.96
C LEU A 156 19.23 7.18 -4.61
N LEU A 157 18.63 6.59 -3.57
CA LEU A 157 18.52 7.20 -2.24
C LEU A 157 19.86 7.30 -1.50
N LYS A 158 20.88 6.51 -1.88
CA LYS A 158 22.24 6.63 -1.34
C LYS A 158 23.10 7.67 -2.07
N ASP A 159 22.71 8.12 -3.27
CA ASP A 159 23.48 9.08 -4.06
C ASP A 159 23.43 10.48 -3.44
N GLU A 160 24.60 11.10 -3.24
CA GLU A 160 24.74 12.44 -2.65
C GLU A 160 23.99 13.54 -3.44
N LYS A 161 23.74 13.33 -4.73
CA LYS A 161 22.97 14.23 -5.60
C LYS A 161 21.46 13.98 -5.58
N THR A 162 20.98 13.13 -4.68
CA THR A 162 19.55 12.88 -4.50
C THR A 162 18.96 13.76 -3.40
N VAL A 163 17.77 14.29 -3.67
CA VAL A 163 16.90 14.95 -2.69
C VAL A 163 15.58 14.21 -2.60
N LEU A 164 14.99 14.16 -1.41
CA LEU A 164 13.64 13.66 -1.21
C LEU A 164 12.64 14.80 -1.37
N VAL A 165 11.49 14.51 -1.96
CA VAL A 165 10.41 15.48 -2.14
C VAL A 165 9.19 15.00 -1.37
N CYS A 166 8.82 15.75 -0.34
CA CYS A 166 7.64 15.51 0.48
C CYS A 166 6.42 16.12 -0.21
N PRO A 167 5.44 15.32 -0.68
CA PRO A 167 4.37 15.82 -1.55
C PRO A 167 3.32 16.68 -0.83
N ASP A 168 3.13 16.48 0.47
CA ASP A 168 2.32 17.32 1.34
C ASP A 168 2.64 17.11 2.82
N LYS A 169 1.91 17.80 3.70
CA LYS A 169 2.09 17.74 5.16
C LYS A 169 1.83 16.36 5.77
N GLY A 170 0.91 15.58 5.19
CA GLY A 170 0.58 14.24 5.69
C GLY A 170 1.72 13.25 5.46
N ALA A 171 2.45 13.42 4.36
CA ALA A 171 3.61 12.58 4.01
C ALA A 171 4.90 12.94 4.78
N LYS A 172 4.91 13.97 5.63
CA LYS A 172 6.12 14.47 6.29
C LYS A 172 6.83 13.42 7.13
N ALA A 173 6.08 12.74 8.00
CA ALA A 173 6.64 11.70 8.88
C ALA A 173 7.20 10.53 8.06
N ARG A 174 6.47 10.09 7.03
CA ARG A 174 6.90 9.02 6.12
C ARG A 174 8.17 9.40 5.35
N THR A 175 8.21 10.60 4.77
CA THR A 175 9.38 11.09 4.02
C THR A 175 10.60 11.21 4.93
N GLN A 176 10.42 11.68 6.17
CA GLN A 176 11.50 11.74 7.16
C GLN A 176 12.02 10.35 7.53
N MET A 177 11.13 9.37 7.72
CA MET A 177 11.52 7.99 8.00
C MET A 177 12.38 7.39 6.87
N VAL A 178 12.01 7.65 5.61
CA VAL A 178 12.85 7.27 4.46
C VAL A 178 14.19 8.00 4.50
N ALA A 179 14.21 9.29 4.79
CA ALA A 179 15.46 10.04 4.90
C ALA A 179 16.40 9.44 5.95
N ASP A 180 15.90 9.22 7.16
CA ASP A 180 16.68 8.73 8.31
C ASP A 180 17.27 7.34 8.06
N ALA A 181 16.51 6.46 7.40
CA ALA A 181 16.96 5.11 7.05
C ALA A 181 18.14 5.07 6.06
N PHE A 182 18.30 6.13 5.25
CA PHE A 182 19.37 6.23 4.26
C PHE A 182 20.50 7.19 4.67
N ASN A 183 20.26 8.10 5.62
CA ASN A 183 21.26 9.05 6.10
C ASN A 183 22.53 8.40 6.65
N SER A 184 22.41 7.26 7.34
CA SER A 184 23.57 6.49 7.84
C SER A 184 24.43 5.87 6.74
N LYS A 185 23.92 5.81 5.52
CA LYS A 185 24.58 5.24 4.33
C LYS A 185 25.12 6.33 3.40
N ARG A 186 25.07 7.60 3.82
CA ARG A 186 25.47 8.78 3.07
C ARG A 186 26.53 9.57 3.85
N LYS A 187 27.29 10.41 3.14
CA LYS A 187 28.22 11.36 3.74
C LYS A 187 27.49 12.58 4.30
N GLN A 188 26.39 12.98 3.67
CA GLN A 188 25.55 14.08 4.14
C GLN A 188 24.09 13.64 4.26
N PRO A 189 23.36 14.16 5.26
CA PRO A 189 21.92 13.93 5.35
C PRO A 189 21.21 14.32 4.06
N ILE A 190 20.30 13.47 3.60
CA ILE A 190 19.50 13.75 2.41
C ILE A 190 18.64 14.99 2.67
N THR A 191 18.65 15.91 1.70
CA THR A 191 17.81 17.10 1.78
C THR A 191 16.37 16.71 1.47
N ILE A 192 15.43 17.14 2.32
CA ILE A 192 13.99 16.99 2.09
C ILE A 192 13.41 18.31 1.63
N VAL A 193 12.92 18.35 0.40
CA VAL A 193 12.20 19.48 -0.19
C VAL A 193 10.72 19.32 0.09
N GLN A 194 10.11 20.34 0.72
CA GLN A 194 8.68 20.33 1.04
C GLN A 194 7.86 20.85 -0.14
N CYS A 195 6.64 20.34 -0.29
CA CYS A 195 5.66 20.85 -1.25
C CYS A 195 4.38 21.31 -0.56
N ASP A 196 3.77 22.36 -1.10
CA ASP A 196 2.43 22.81 -0.72
C ASP A 196 1.45 22.72 -1.90
N LYS A 197 0.23 22.28 -1.60
CA LYS A 197 -0.88 22.26 -2.55
C LYS A 197 -1.70 23.52 -2.36
N LYS A 198 -1.77 24.37 -3.39
CA LYS A 198 -2.77 25.43 -3.46
C LYS A 198 -4.07 24.79 -3.89
N ARG A 199 -5.09 24.83 -3.03
CA ARG A 199 -6.42 24.32 -3.35
C ARG A 199 -7.40 25.46 -3.56
N ASP A 200 -8.38 25.19 -4.41
CA ASP A 200 -9.57 26.02 -4.51
C ASP A 200 -10.36 25.89 -3.20
N PRO A 201 -10.59 26.99 -2.48
CA PRO A 201 -11.29 26.95 -1.20
C PRO A 201 -12.76 26.53 -1.32
N VAL A 202 -13.36 26.62 -2.52
CA VAL A 202 -14.76 26.27 -2.80
C VAL A 202 -14.87 24.85 -3.35
N THR A 203 -14.02 24.48 -4.32
CA THR A 203 -14.14 23.18 -5.02
C THR A 203 -13.20 22.09 -4.48
N GLY A 204 -12.21 22.45 -3.66
CA GLY A 204 -11.18 21.53 -3.15
C GLY A 204 -10.17 21.05 -4.19
N LYS A 205 -10.33 21.45 -5.46
CA LYS A 205 -9.42 21.10 -6.56
C LYS A 205 -8.05 21.71 -6.34
N ILE A 206 -7.00 20.99 -6.75
CA ILE A 206 -5.63 21.52 -6.72
C ILE A 206 -5.52 22.57 -7.83
N LEU A 207 -5.32 23.82 -7.45
CA LEU A 207 -5.12 24.98 -8.33
C LEU A 207 -3.65 25.14 -8.73
N GLY A 208 -2.73 24.61 -7.93
CA GLY A 208 -1.30 24.63 -8.20
C GLY A 208 -0.52 23.93 -7.10
N THR A 209 0.72 23.61 -7.41
CA THR A 209 1.68 23.06 -6.44
C THR A 209 2.85 24.03 -6.34
N HIS A 210 3.38 24.21 -5.14
CA HIS A 210 4.62 24.92 -4.92
C HIS A 210 5.65 23.98 -4.32
N VAL A 211 6.82 23.91 -4.95
CA VAL A 211 8.00 23.17 -4.45
C VAL A 211 8.91 24.19 -3.79
N HIS A 212 9.20 24.00 -2.49
CA HIS A 212 10.01 24.94 -1.69
C HIS A 212 11.51 24.80 -1.98
N ALA A 213 11.91 25.10 -3.21
CA ALA A 213 13.30 25.16 -3.66
C ALA A 213 13.46 26.24 -4.72
N THR A 214 14.65 26.84 -4.79
CA THR A 214 15.00 27.89 -5.76
C THR A 214 15.64 27.33 -7.02
N ASP A 215 16.47 26.29 -6.89
CA ASP A 215 17.12 25.58 -8.00
C ASP A 215 17.42 24.14 -7.56
N LEU A 216 17.21 23.18 -8.46
CA LEU A 216 17.52 21.76 -8.27
C LEU A 216 18.39 21.21 -9.41
N SER A 217 19.09 22.10 -10.13
CA SER A 217 19.99 21.76 -11.22
C SER A 217 20.98 20.66 -10.86
N GLY A 218 21.04 19.61 -11.68
CA GLY A 218 21.96 18.48 -11.49
C GLY A 218 21.58 17.49 -10.40
N LEU A 219 20.48 17.71 -9.67
CA LEU A 219 19.99 16.82 -8.62
C LEU A 219 18.93 15.85 -9.16
N THR A 220 18.83 14.69 -8.51
CA THR A 220 17.72 13.74 -8.69
C THR A 220 16.69 13.96 -7.58
N ALA A 221 15.47 14.31 -7.94
CA ALA A 221 14.36 14.46 -6.99
C ALA A 221 13.55 13.17 -6.93
N VAL A 222 13.50 12.54 -5.75
CA VAL A 222 12.67 11.36 -5.48
C VAL A 222 11.47 11.79 -4.66
N ILE A 223 10.29 11.80 -5.26
CA ILE A 223 9.02 12.04 -4.59
C ILE A 223 8.59 10.75 -3.89
N THR A 224 8.23 10.81 -2.61
CA THR A 224 7.82 9.62 -1.82
C THR A 224 6.44 9.80 -1.22
N ASP A 225 5.55 8.83 -1.42
CA ASP A 225 4.22 8.80 -0.77
C ASP A 225 3.74 7.37 -0.53
N ASP A 226 2.62 7.17 0.18
CA ASP A 226 2.00 5.83 0.28
C ASP A 226 1.23 5.46 -0.98
N ILE A 227 0.39 6.38 -1.51
CA ILE A 227 -0.61 6.02 -2.52
C ILE A 227 -0.54 6.96 -3.72
N CYS A 228 -0.57 6.38 -4.93
CA CYS A 228 -0.91 7.12 -6.14
C CYS A 228 -2.20 6.58 -6.77
N ASP A 229 -3.27 7.35 -6.65
CA ASP A 229 -4.56 7.10 -7.29
C ASP A 229 -4.59 7.70 -8.72
N GLY A 230 -5.15 8.90 -8.90
CA GLY A 230 -5.20 9.56 -10.21
C GLY A 230 -3.97 10.41 -10.57
N GLY A 231 -2.92 10.44 -9.73
CA GLY A 231 -1.66 11.11 -10.04
C GLY A 231 -1.63 12.65 -9.99
N ALA A 232 -2.78 13.34 -9.87
CA ALA A 232 -2.88 14.81 -9.95
C ALA A 232 -1.88 15.57 -9.05
N THR A 233 -1.66 15.10 -7.82
CA THR A 233 -0.65 15.65 -6.90
C THR A 233 0.75 15.62 -7.54
N PHE A 234 1.17 14.46 -8.00
CA PHE A 234 2.54 14.23 -8.49
C PHE A 234 2.76 14.87 -9.85
N ILE A 235 1.73 15.00 -10.69
CA ILE A 235 1.80 15.77 -11.94
C ILE A 235 2.17 17.23 -11.65
N GLY A 236 1.51 17.86 -10.66
CA GLY A 236 1.81 19.23 -10.26
C GLY A 236 3.24 19.38 -9.72
N ILE A 237 3.67 18.45 -8.86
CA ILE A 237 5.03 18.44 -8.30
C ILE A 237 6.07 18.27 -9.43
N ALA A 238 5.88 17.27 -10.30
CA ALA A 238 6.83 16.97 -11.36
C ALA A 238 7.01 18.15 -12.33
N LYS A 239 5.93 18.86 -12.69
CA LYS A 239 6.02 20.08 -13.53
C LYS A 239 6.88 21.17 -12.88
N GLU A 240 6.71 21.42 -11.59
CA GLU A 240 7.54 22.39 -10.86
C GLU A 240 8.99 21.92 -10.75
N LEU A 241 9.24 20.64 -10.47
CA LEU A 241 10.60 20.08 -10.41
C LEU A 241 11.34 20.23 -11.76
N ARG A 242 10.64 20.03 -12.89
CA ARG A 242 11.22 20.28 -14.22
C ARG A 242 11.52 21.76 -14.44
N ARG A 243 10.65 22.66 -13.98
CA ARG A 243 10.87 24.12 -14.04
C ARG A 243 12.06 24.57 -13.18
N LEU A 244 12.38 23.82 -12.13
CA LEU A 244 13.56 23.99 -11.28
C LEU A 244 14.81 23.25 -11.80
N ASN A 245 14.83 22.87 -13.08
CA ASN A 245 15.97 22.25 -13.77
C ASN A 245 16.47 20.92 -13.17
N CYS A 246 15.59 20.19 -12.47
CA CYS A 246 15.94 18.91 -11.87
C CYS A 246 16.43 17.92 -12.93
N HIS A 247 17.57 17.26 -12.69
CA HIS A 247 18.19 16.35 -13.64
C HIS A 247 17.32 15.11 -13.86
N LYS A 248 16.80 14.54 -12.78
CA LYS A 248 15.86 13.41 -12.81
C LYS A 248 14.72 13.61 -11.83
N VAL A 249 13.51 13.28 -12.25
CA VAL A 249 12.30 13.27 -11.41
C VAL A 249 11.82 11.83 -11.30
N VAL A 250 11.86 11.29 -10.08
CA VAL A 250 11.49 9.92 -9.76
C VAL A 250 10.31 9.95 -8.80
N LEU A 251 9.33 9.06 -9.01
CA LEU A 251 8.23 8.86 -8.09
C LEU A 251 8.36 7.48 -7.43
N TYR A 252 8.32 7.42 -6.12
CA TYR A 252 8.07 6.21 -5.35
C TYR A 252 6.72 6.34 -4.64
N VAL A 253 5.87 5.34 -4.83
CA VAL A 253 4.70 5.11 -3.99
C VAL A 253 4.63 3.67 -3.56
N THR A 254 4.23 3.37 -2.33
CA THR A 254 4.05 1.97 -1.94
C THR A 254 2.89 1.34 -2.74
N HIS A 255 1.78 2.04 -2.88
CA HIS A 255 0.54 1.59 -3.50
C HIS A 255 0.21 2.40 -4.76
N GLY A 256 0.69 1.90 -5.91
CA GLY A 256 0.26 2.39 -7.21
C GLY A 256 -1.13 1.88 -7.57
N ILE A 257 -2.17 2.69 -7.38
CA ILE A 257 -3.53 2.40 -7.87
C ILE A 257 -3.65 2.80 -9.35
N PHE A 258 -3.09 3.96 -9.71
CA PHE A 258 -3.02 4.49 -11.08
C PHE A 258 -4.36 4.46 -11.86
N SER A 259 -5.45 4.91 -11.22
CA SER A 259 -6.80 4.86 -11.78
C SER A 259 -7.01 5.69 -13.06
N LYS A 260 -6.04 6.54 -13.41
CA LYS A 260 -6.01 7.35 -14.64
C LYS A 260 -4.95 6.90 -15.64
N GLY A 261 -4.34 5.74 -15.41
CA GLY A 261 -3.18 5.28 -16.19
C GLY A 261 -1.88 5.94 -15.71
N ILE A 262 -0.76 5.37 -16.14
CA ILE A 262 0.58 5.88 -15.83
C ILE A 262 1.04 6.92 -16.85
N GLU A 263 0.38 6.98 -18.01
CA GLU A 263 0.66 7.88 -19.14
C GLU A 263 0.45 9.35 -18.75
N VAL A 264 -0.29 9.62 -17.67
CA VAL A 264 -0.43 10.95 -17.09
C VAL A 264 0.90 11.56 -16.63
N PHE A 265 1.94 10.72 -16.49
CA PHE A 265 3.29 11.11 -16.11
C PHE A 265 4.26 11.22 -17.30
N ASP A 266 3.78 11.03 -18.54
CA ASP A 266 4.63 11.09 -19.72
C ASP A 266 5.30 12.47 -19.89
N GLY A 267 6.61 12.44 -20.09
CA GLY A 267 7.45 13.64 -20.17
C GLY A 267 7.65 14.36 -18.82
N LEU A 268 7.06 13.87 -17.74
CA LEU A 268 7.18 14.46 -16.41
C LEU A 268 8.12 13.66 -15.52
N LEU A 269 7.94 12.34 -15.44
CA LEU A 269 8.76 11.44 -14.63
C LEU A 269 9.79 10.69 -15.50
N ASP A 270 10.99 10.50 -14.98
CA ASP A 270 12.01 9.65 -15.59
C ASP A 270 11.88 8.19 -15.15
N GLN A 271 11.42 7.96 -13.91
CA GLN A 271 11.20 6.62 -13.36
C GLN A 271 10.09 6.63 -12.31
N LEU A 272 9.32 5.55 -12.27
CA LEU A 272 8.31 5.29 -11.25
C LEU A 272 8.60 3.96 -10.56
N PHE A 273 8.60 3.96 -9.24
CA PHE A 273 8.70 2.77 -8.40
C PHE A 273 7.39 2.55 -7.65
N THR A 274 6.91 1.32 -7.64
CA THR A 274 5.75 0.89 -6.83
C THR A 274 5.94 -0.52 -6.32
N SER A 275 5.37 -0.87 -5.17
CA SER A 275 5.28 -2.29 -4.79
C SER A 275 4.26 -3.04 -5.65
N ASP A 276 4.27 -4.37 -5.54
CA ASP A 276 3.25 -5.23 -6.12
C ASP A 276 1.96 -5.33 -5.27
N SER A 277 1.75 -4.43 -4.30
CA SER A 277 0.51 -4.39 -3.49
C SER A 277 -0.75 -4.27 -4.35
N PHE A 278 -0.64 -3.61 -5.51
CA PHE A 278 -1.59 -3.70 -6.62
C PHE A 278 -0.92 -4.40 -7.81
N SER A 279 -1.73 -5.04 -8.65
CA SER A 279 -1.21 -5.68 -9.87
C SER A 279 -0.75 -4.61 -10.85
N GLN A 280 0.53 -4.69 -11.24
CA GLN A 280 1.17 -3.74 -12.15
C GLN A 280 1.89 -4.50 -13.26
N GLN A 281 1.92 -3.93 -14.45
CA GLN A 281 2.69 -4.46 -15.57
C GLN A 281 4.03 -3.72 -15.65
N PRO A 282 5.17 -4.39 -15.41
CA PRO A 282 6.49 -3.77 -15.55
C PRO A 282 6.70 -3.18 -16.94
N SER A 283 7.44 -2.08 -17.01
CA SER A 283 7.81 -1.39 -18.23
C SER A 283 9.10 -0.59 -18.00
N ASP A 284 9.66 -0.02 -19.06
CA ASP A 284 10.87 0.82 -18.93
C ASP A 284 10.69 2.00 -17.96
N LYS A 285 9.45 2.49 -17.81
CA LYS A 285 9.13 3.60 -16.90
C LYS A 285 8.69 3.14 -15.51
N ILE A 286 8.14 1.92 -15.38
CA ILE A 286 7.58 1.42 -14.12
C ILE A 286 8.39 0.23 -13.58
N SER A 287 9.02 0.44 -12.44
CA SER A 287 9.77 -0.57 -11.71
C SER A 287 8.89 -1.11 -10.56
N VAL A 288 8.41 -2.35 -10.71
CA VAL A 288 7.60 -3.02 -9.70
C VAL A 288 8.52 -3.72 -8.70
N ILE A 289 8.41 -3.35 -7.43
CA ILE A 289 9.12 -3.97 -6.31
C ILE A 289 8.30 -5.18 -5.87
N ALA A 290 8.77 -6.38 -6.22
CA ALA A 290 8.18 -7.61 -5.73
C ALA A 290 8.47 -7.74 -4.23
N PHE A 291 7.43 -7.64 -3.41
CA PHE A 291 7.54 -7.72 -1.96
C PHE A 291 6.73 -8.91 -1.42
N ALA A 292 7.25 -9.54 -0.38
CA ALA A 292 6.53 -10.53 0.40
C ALA A 292 6.89 -10.29 1.86
N ALA A 293 5.89 -10.13 2.73
CA ALA A 293 6.15 -10.02 4.16
C ALA A 293 6.67 -11.37 4.67
N GLU A 294 7.84 -11.39 5.29
CA GLU A 294 8.47 -12.57 5.88
C GLU A 294 7.73 -13.06 7.15
#